data_AF-A0A1G8Y9K0-F1
#
_entry.id   AF-A0A1G8Y9K0-F1
#
_cell.length_a   1.000
_cell.length_b   1.000
_cell.length_c   1.000
_cell.angle_alpha   90.00
_cell.angle_beta   90.00
_cell.angle_gamma   90.00
#
_symmetry.space_group_name_H-M   'P 1'
#
loop_
_entity.id
_entity.type
_entity.pdbx_description
1 polymer ?
#
loop_
_entity_poly.entity_id
_entity_poly.type
_entity_poly.pdbx_seq_one_letter_code
_entity_poly.pdbx_strand_id
1 'polypeptide(L)'
;MSYLEEILGRIDRELADADAALTASYPGDRGVRQPVHTVYVPGDRYDEKTVAQWSAEAGQVLAEHAASMADVDAEVLDRVRAKLAAEPIEDLRIDFEDGYGNRPDEDEDAAVVAAGAVLAATVQDGSAPPFHGIRIKSFEAPTRHRGLRTLDLFLGELARAGGLGDGFVITLPKVTSVEQVTAMVTALDALEAAHGIEAGSLRFEIQVETPQAILGSDGTALIARMIAAGSGRVTGLHYGTYDYSASLGVAAAFQSMEHPVADHAKDVMQVAAAGTGVFVSDGSTNVLPVGDPDAVRAAWRLHSRLVSRSLARGIYQGWDLHPAQLPSRYLATYAFFRDGLEVASARLRAYVHGGDSSYLDEPATAAALAAFVLRGVECGAVAADEVESLAGIDLAKLAELARRRIAA
;
A
#
# COMPACT_ATOMS: atom_id res chain seq x y z
N MET A 1 -17.63 50.59 -1.57
CA MET A 1 -17.01 49.38 -0.99
C MET A 1 -16.37 49.77 0.32
N SER A 2 -16.48 48.94 1.33
CA SER A 2 -15.75 49.16 2.58
C SER A 2 -14.24 48.94 2.34
N TYR A 3 -13.39 49.60 3.11
CA TYR A 3 -11.93 49.37 3.08
C TYR A 3 -11.57 47.88 3.28
N LEU A 4 -12.40 47.14 4.02
CA LEU A 4 -12.25 45.70 4.19
C LEU A 4 -12.52 44.91 2.90
N GLU A 5 -13.56 45.27 2.13
CA GLU A 5 -13.86 44.62 0.84
C GLU A 5 -12.74 44.85 -0.20
N GLU A 6 -12.12 46.02 -0.18
CA GLU A 6 -10.97 46.33 -1.05
C GLU A 6 -9.73 45.51 -0.69
N ILE A 7 -9.46 45.34 0.61
CA ILE A 7 -8.39 44.46 1.09
C ILE A 7 -8.68 43.01 0.72
N LEU A 8 -9.88 42.52 0.99
CA LEU A 8 -10.28 41.14 0.69
C LEU A 8 -10.11 40.84 -0.79
N GLY A 9 -10.67 41.68 -1.67
CA GLY A 9 -10.54 41.45 -3.11
C GLY A 9 -9.09 41.50 -3.61
N ARG A 10 -8.19 42.22 -2.93
CA ARG A 10 -6.75 42.18 -3.23
C ARG A 10 -6.12 40.87 -2.76
N ILE A 11 -6.40 40.44 -1.53
CA ILE A 11 -5.90 39.17 -0.97
C ILE A 11 -6.38 38.00 -1.83
N ASP A 12 -7.66 37.96 -2.22
CA ASP A 12 -8.22 36.91 -3.07
C ASP A 12 -7.47 36.78 -4.40
N ARG A 13 -7.12 37.91 -5.03
CA ARG A 13 -6.32 37.90 -6.27
C ARG A 13 -4.87 37.48 -6.04
N GLU A 14 -4.28 37.83 -4.90
CA GLU A 14 -2.91 37.45 -4.55
C GLU A 14 -2.81 35.94 -4.22
N LEU A 15 -3.87 35.33 -3.68
CA LEU A 15 -3.89 33.91 -3.27
C LEU A 15 -4.50 32.95 -4.29
N ALA A 16 -5.27 33.43 -5.28
CA ALA A 16 -5.99 32.57 -6.23
C ALA A 16 -5.12 31.49 -6.90
N ASP A 17 -3.90 31.82 -7.35
CA ASP A 17 -2.99 30.86 -7.97
C ASP A 17 -2.46 29.82 -6.95
N ALA A 18 -2.24 30.24 -5.70
CA ALA A 18 -1.80 29.34 -4.63
C ALA A 18 -2.93 28.37 -4.23
N ASP A 19 -4.17 28.86 -4.14
CA ASP A 19 -5.35 28.05 -3.83
C ASP A 19 -5.65 27.04 -4.95
N ALA A 20 -5.52 27.48 -6.21
CA ALA A 20 -5.65 26.59 -7.37
C ALA A 20 -4.56 25.51 -7.39
N ALA A 21 -3.30 25.88 -7.11
CA ALA A 21 -2.20 24.92 -7.03
C ALA A 21 -2.35 23.92 -5.89
N LEU A 22 -2.86 24.38 -4.73
CA LEU A 22 -3.18 23.53 -3.59
C LEU A 22 -4.26 22.51 -3.97
N THR A 23 -5.36 22.98 -4.55
CA THR A 23 -6.49 22.11 -4.96
C THR A 23 -6.05 21.07 -6.00
N ALA A 24 -5.23 21.46 -6.97
CA ALA A 24 -4.76 20.56 -8.02
C ALA A 24 -3.76 19.51 -7.50
N SER A 25 -2.89 19.88 -6.56
CA SER A 25 -1.81 19.00 -6.07
C SER A 25 -2.27 18.08 -4.94
N TYR A 26 -3.33 18.47 -4.23
CA TYR A 26 -3.83 17.74 -3.07
C TYR A 26 -5.34 17.50 -3.25
N PRO A 27 -5.76 16.53 -4.08
CA PRO A 27 -7.18 16.24 -4.28
C PRO A 27 -7.86 15.53 -3.09
N GLY A 28 -7.09 15.09 -2.09
CA GLY A 28 -7.58 14.33 -0.94
C GLY A 28 -7.59 12.81 -1.15
N ASP A 29 -8.36 12.11 -0.31
CA ASP A 29 -8.47 10.64 -0.34
C ASP A 29 -9.23 10.16 -1.58
N ARG A 30 -8.78 9.06 -2.20
CA ARG A 30 -9.37 8.50 -3.42
C ARG A 30 -10.69 7.76 -3.18
N GLY A 31 -11.06 7.48 -1.94
CA GLY A 31 -12.24 6.71 -1.57
C GLY A 31 -12.14 5.24 -1.99
N VAL A 32 -10.93 4.69 -2.07
CA VAL A 32 -10.65 3.30 -2.41
C VAL A 32 -9.95 2.60 -1.26
N ARG A 33 -10.23 1.31 -1.09
CA ARG A 33 -9.56 0.44 -0.12
C ARG A 33 -8.04 0.47 -0.33
N GLN A 34 -7.29 0.58 0.76
CA GLN A 34 -5.84 0.32 0.77
C GLN A 34 -5.61 -1.11 1.30
N PRO A 35 -4.80 -1.95 0.63
CA PRO A 35 -4.48 -3.27 1.16
C PRO A 35 -3.60 -3.17 2.42
N VAL A 36 -3.73 -4.13 3.34
CA VAL A 36 -2.91 -4.13 4.59
C VAL A 36 -1.48 -4.65 4.36
N HIS A 37 -1.24 -5.28 3.22
CA HIS A 37 0.06 -5.79 2.83
C HIS A 37 0.20 -5.90 1.31
N THR A 38 1.44 -6.06 0.84
CA THR A 38 1.77 -6.51 -0.52
C THR A 38 2.74 -7.69 -0.42
N VAL A 39 2.51 -8.73 -1.22
CA VAL A 39 3.45 -9.85 -1.36
C VAL A 39 4.15 -9.80 -2.72
N TYR A 40 5.43 -10.14 -2.75
CA TYR A 40 6.20 -10.25 -4.00
C TYR A 40 6.51 -11.71 -4.27
N VAL A 41 6.04 -12.21 -5.42
CA VAL A 41 6.26 -13.60 -5.86
C VAL A 41 7.13 -13.59 -7.11
N PRO A 42 8.30 -14.25 -7.12
CA PRO A 42 9.14 -14.32 -8.33
C PRO A 42 8.36 -14.81 -9.54
N GLY A 43 8.57 -14.21 -10.71
CA GLY A 43 7.82 -14.51 -11.93
C GLY A 43 7.85 -15.98 -12.38
N ASP A 44 8.90 -16.74 -12.04
CA ASP A 44 9.02 -18.18 -12.32
C ASP A 44 8.34 -19.08 -11.27
N ARG A 45 7.87 -18.51 -10.17
CA ARG A 45 7.19 -19.21 -9.08
C ARG A 45 5.71 -18.86 -8.97
N TYR A 46 5.25 -17.90 -9.75
CA TYR A 46 3.85 -17.54 -9.81
C TYR A 46 3.09 -18.45 -10.78
N ASP A 47 2.04 -19.09 -10.27
CA ASP A 47 1.13 -19.98 -11.00
C ASP A 47 -0.31 -19.84 -10.48
N GLU A 48 -1.27 -20.54 -11.11
CA GLU A 48 -2.69 -20.48 -10.74
C GLU A 48 -3.00 -21.02 -9.34
N LYS A 49 -2.04 -21.70 -8.69
CA LYS A 49 -2.20 -22.30 -7.37
C LYS A 49 -1.55 -21.48 -6.27
N THR A 50 -0.77 -20.46 -6.62
CA THR A 50 0.05 -19.68 -5.69
C THR A 50 -0.77 -19.15 -4.51
N VAL A 51 -1.92 -18.51 -4.77
CA VAL A 51 -2.78 -17.94 -3.71
C VAL A 51 -3.35 -19.04 -2.79
N ALA A 52 -3.81 -20.15 -3.37
CA ALA A 52 -4.35 -21.28 -2.63
C ALA A 52 -3.28 -21.99 -1.78
N GLN A 53 -2.05 -22.11 -2.29
CA GLN A 53 -0.91 -22.65 -1.54
C GLN A 53 -0.55 -21.75 -0.37
N TRP A 54 -0.47 -20.43 -0.59
CA TRP A 54 -0.22 -19.46 0.49
C TRP A 54 -1.30 -19.49 1.57
N SER A 55 -2.58 -19.62 1.18
CA SER A 55 -3.70 -19.83 2.12
C SER A 55 -3.49 -21.07 2.99
N ALA A 56 -3.22 -22.22 2.35
CA ALA A 56 -3.07 -23.50 3.04
C ALA A 56 -1.87 -23.50 4.00
N GLU A 57 -0.71 -22.98 3.55
CA GLU A 57 0.50 -22.89 4.36
C GLU A 57 0.30 -21.92 5.54
N ALA A 58 -0.27 -20.74 5.31
CA ALA A 58 -0.57 -19.78 6.37
C ALA A 58 -1.55 -20.37 7.40
N GLY A 59 -2.59 -21.08 6.93
CA GLY A 59 -3.56 -21.75 7.79
C GLY A 59 -2.94 -22.87 8.63
N GLN A 60 -2.04 -23.67 8.05
CA GLN A 60 -1.31 -24.70 8.77
C GLN A 60 -0.42 -24.10 9.87
N VAL A 61 0.40 -23.10 9.53
CA VAL A 61 1.30 -22.45 10.52
C VAL A 61 0.48 -21.76 11.61
N LEU A 62 -0.66 -21.13 11.27
CA LEU A 62 -1.60 -20.59 12.26
C LEU A 62 -2.10 -21.68 13.21
N ALA A 63 -2.56 -22.82 12.70
CA ALA A 63 -3.08 -23.91 13.52
C ALA A 63 -2.00 -24.49 14.46
N GLU A 64 -0.76 -24.60 14.00
CA GLU A 64 0.35 -25.16 14.78
C GLU A 64 0.84 -24.21 15.90
N HIS A 65 0.80 -22.89 15.67
CA HIS A 65 1.48 -21.94 16.55
C HIS A 65 0.57 -20.94 17.28
N ALA A 66 -0.69 -20.73 16.87
CA ALA A 66 -1.56 -19.71 17.46
C ALA A 66 -1.74 -19.84 18.98
N ALA A 67 -1.91 -21.06 19.49
CA ALA A 67 -2.10 -21.31 20.92
C ALA A 67 -0.90 -20.88 21.80
N SER A 68 0.28 -20.69 21.19
CA SER A 68 1.49 -20.27 21.88
C SER A 68 1.71 -18.76 21.90
N MET A 69 0.91 -18.01 21.13
CA MET A 69 0.82 -16.56 21.25
C MET A 69 -0.13 -16.26 22.41
N ALA A 70 0.41 -16.16 23.62
CA ALA A 70 -0.33 -15.62 24.75
C ALA A 70 -0.93 -14.27 24.36
N ASP A 71 -2.14 -13.99 24.83
CA ASP A 71 -2.87 -12.72 24.64
C ASP A 71 -3.52 -12.49 23.27
N VAL A 72 -3.62 -13.53 22.41
CA VAL A 72 -4.47 -13.42 21.21
C VAL A 72 -5.94 -13.69 21.57
N ASP A 73 -6.78 -12.68 21.36
CA ASP A 73 -8.23 -12.78 21.52
C ASP A 73 -8.83 -13.85 20.57
N ALA A 74 -9.76 -14.65 21.09
CA ALA A 74 -10.35 -15.76 20.32
C ALA A 74 -11.19 -15.28 19.12
N GLU A 75 -11.88 -14.14 19.26
CA GLU A 75 -12.63 -13.53 18.16
C GLU A 75 -11.68 -13.05 17.05
N VAL A 76 -10.56 -12.44 17.43
CA VAL A 76 -9.50 -12.06 16.47
C VAL A 76 -8.97 -13.29 15.75
N LEU A 77 -8.69 -14.37 16.46
CA LEU A 77 -8.20 -15.61 15.85
C LEU A 77 -9.20 -16.20 14.83
N ASP A 78 -10.49 -16.22 15.15
CA ASP A 78 -11.52 -16.73 14.26
C ASP A 78 -11.67 -15.88 12.99
N ARG A 79 -11.59 -14.54 13.14
CA ARG A 79 -11.59 -13.62 11.99
C ARG A 79 -10.36 -13.79 11.11
N VAL A 80 -9.17 -13.98 11.70
CA VAL A 80 -7.95 -14.26 10.94
C VAL A 80 -8.05 -15.58 10.19
N ARG A 81 -8.62 -16.63 10.79
CA ARG A 81 -8.88 -17.90 10.08
C ARG A 81 -9.80 -17.70 8.88
N ALA A 82 -10.88 -16.94 9.06
CA ALA A 82 -11.81 -16.60 7.97
C ALA A 82 -11.11 -15.79 6.86
N LYS A 83 -10.27 -14.81 7.23
CA LYS A 83 -9.48 -14.01 6.30
C LYS A 83 -8.53 -14.86 5.47
N LEU A 84 -7.74 -15.74 6.12
CA LEU A 84 -6.81 -16.63 5.41
C LEU A 84 -7.52 -17.59 4.46
N ALA A 85 -8.74 -18.02 4.80
CA ALA A 85 -9.52 -18.92 3.94
C ALA A 85 -10.17 -18.21 2.74
N ALA A 86 -10.62 -16.96 2.91
CA ALA A 86 -11.38 -16.23 1.88
C ALA A 86 -10.53 -15.27 1.03
N GLU A 87 -9.58 -14.56 1.65
CA GLU A 87 -8.74 -13.54 1.02
C GLU A 87 -7.35 -13.51 1.71
N PRO A 88 -6.52 -14.56 1.54
CA PRO A 88 -5.22 -14.69 2.22
C PRO A 88 -4.23 -13.59 1.83
N ILE A 89 -4.30 -13.11 0.59
CA ILE A 89 -3.43 -12.09 0.02
C ILE A 89 -4.34 -10.97 -0.48
N GLU A 90 -4.17 -9.76 0.04
CA GLU A 90 -4.92 -8.58 -0.43
C GLU A 90 -4.27 -7.99 -1.68
N ASP A 91 -2.93 -8.01 -1.75
CA ASP A 91 -2.17 -7.43 -2.86
C ASP A 91 -0.96 -8.29 -3.25
N LEU A 92 -0.87 -8.64 -4.54
CA LEU A 92 0.21 -9.47 -5.08
C LEU A 92 0.96 -8.78 -6.23
N ARG A 93 2.28 -8.73 -6.15
CA ARG A 93 3.17 -8.30 -7.23
C ARG A 93 3.95 -9.48 -7.76
N ILE A 94 3.75 -9.81 -9.02
CA ILE A 94 4.60 -10.75 -9.75
C ILE A 94 5.93 -10.03 -9.98
N ASP A 95 6.98 -10.54 -9.37
CA ASP A 95 8.26 -9.86 -9.28
C ASP A 95 9.19 -10.35 -10.38
N PHE A 96 9.55 -9.45 -11.30
CA PHE A 96 10.58 -9.65 -12.32
C PHE A 96 11.86 -8.87 -12.02
N GLU A 97 11.98 -8.34 -10.80
CA GLU A 97 13.17 -7.63 -10.35
C GLU A 97 14.05 -8.53 -9.46
N ASP A 98 14.37 -8.15 -8.23
CA ASP A 98 15.34 -8.85 -7.38
C ASP A 98 14.90 -10.28 -7.04
N GLY A 99 13.60 -10.53 -6.88
CA GLY A 99 13.07 -11.87 -6.58
C GLY A 99 13.21 -12.86 -7.75
N TYR A 100 13.14 -12.38 -9.00
CA TYR A 100 13.35 -13.20 -10.20
C TYR A 100 14.83 -13.31 -10.60
N GLY A 101 15.57 -12.22 -10.35
CA GLY A 101 16.98 -12.07 -10.67
C GLY A 101 17.27 -11.70 -12.12
N ASN A 102 18.53 -11.88 -12.51
CA ASN A 102 19.03 -11.62 -13.86
C ASN A 102 19.10 -12.94 -14.66
N ARG A 103 18.39 -12.99 -15.78
CA ARG A 103 18.34 -14.15 -16.69
C ARG A 103 18.52 -13.68 -18.15
N PRO A 104 18.84 -14.59 -19.07
CA PRO A 104 18.78 -14.30 -20.51
C PRO A 104 17.42 -13.72 -20.91
N ASP A 105 17.41 -12.84 -21.91
CA ASP A 105 16.19 -12.15 -22.36
C ASP A 105 15.09 -13.12 -22.80
N GLU A 106 15.44 -14.22 -23.46
CA GLU A 106 14.49 -15.25 -23.92
C GLU A 106 13.81 -15.97 -22.74
N ASP A 107 14.56 -16.21 -21.66
CA ASP A 107 14.03 -16.86 -20.46
C ASP A 107 13.08 -15.92 -19.69
N GLU A 108 13.44 -14.63 -19.58
CA GLU A 108 12.56 -13.63 -18.98
C GLU A 108 11.30 -13.39 -19.84
N ASP A 109 11.43 -13.29 -21.16
CA ASP A 109 10.28 -13.16 -22.07
C ASP A 109 9.28 -14.33 -21.89
N ALA A 110 9.78 -15.57 -21.84
CA ALA A 110 8.94 -16.75 -21.67
C ALA A 110 8.22 -16.75 -20.31
N ALA A 111 8.92 -16.40 -19.23
CA ALA A 111 8.33 -16.32 -17.89
C ALA A 111 7.29 -15.19 -17.78
N VAL A 112 7.56 -14.03 -18.37
CA VAL A 112 6.63 -12.88 -18.39
C VAL A 112 5.33 -13.24 -19.11
N VAL A 113 5.41 -13.87 -20.28
CA VAL A 113 4.23 -14.30 -21.04
C VAL A 113 3.45 -15.36 -20.26
N ALA A 114 4.12 -16.34 -19.66
CA ALA A 114 3.47 -17.37 -18.85
C ALA A 114 2.74 -16.77 -17.64
N ALA A 115 3.42 -15.89 -16.89
CA ALA A 115 2.84 -15.24 -15.71
C ALA A 115 1.67 -14.31 -16.07
N GLY A 116 1.77 -13.56 -17.17
CA GLY A 116 0.69 -12.71 -17.68
C GLY A 116 -0.55 -13.52 -18.06
N ALA A 117 -0.37 -14.66 -18.74
CA ALA A 117 -1.46 -15.55 -19.10
C ALA A 117 -2.15 -16.16 -17.87
N VAL A 118 -1.39 -16.57 -16.85
CA VAL A 118 -1.91 -17.07 -15.58
C VAL A 118 -2.68 -15.98 -14.83
N LEU A 119 -2.11 -14.78 -14.71
CA LEU A 119 -2.79 -13.68 -14.02
C LEU A 119 -4.11 -13.34 -14.71
N ALA A 120 -4.13 -13.23 -16.04
CA ALA A 120 -5.37 -12.99 -16.77
C ALA A 120 -6.44 -14.07 -16.48
N ALA A 121 -6.05 -15.35 -16.46
CA ALA A 121 -6.98 -16.43 -16.16
C ALA A 121 -7.55 -16.33 -14.74
N THR A 122 -6.70 -16.07 -13.73
CA THR A 122 -7.14 -15.91 -12.33
C THR A 122 -7.98 -14.66 -12.10
N VAL A 123 -7.77 -13.59 -12.86
CA VAL A 123 -8.64 -12.40 -12.85
C VAL A 123 -10.02 -12.74 -13.42
N GLN A 124 -10.07 -13.48 -14.53
CA GLN A 124 -11.33 -13.85 -15.19
C GLN A 124 -12.19 -14.81 -14.35
N ASP A 125 -11.57 -15.76 -13.63
CA ASP A 125 -12.29 -16.70 -12.77
C ASP A 125 -12.54 -16.19 -11.34
N GLY A 126 -11.99 -15.01 -11.01
CA GLY A 126 -12.18 -14.34 -9.72
C GLY A 126 -11.31 -14.91 -8.58
N SER A 127 -10.27 -15.69 -8.89
CA SER A 127 -9.31 -16.22 -7.89
C SER A 127 -8.10 -15.31 -7.66
N ALA A 128 -7.89 -14.29 -8.48
CA ALA A 128 -6.85 -13.29 -8.27
C ALA A 128 -7.11 -12.45 -7.00
N PRO A 129 -6.07 -12.00 -6.29
CA PRO A 129 -6.20 -11.02 -5.22
C PRO A 129 -6.88 -9.72 -5.68
N PRO A 130 -7.60 -8.99 -4.80
CA PRO A 130 -8.27 -7.74 -5.16
C PRO A 130 -7.34 -6.70 -5.79
N PHE A 131 -6.10 -6.66 -5.31
CA PHE A 131 -5.02 -5.88 -5.90
C PHE A 131 -3.95 -6.83 -6.43
N HIS A 132 -3.48 -6.57 -7.64
CA HIS A 132 -2.50 -7.45 -8.27
C HIS A 132 -1.69 -6.69 -9.30
N GLY A 133 -0.55 -7.23 -9.71
CA GLY A 133 0.19 -6.69 -10.82
C GLY A 133 1.62 -7.13 -10.85
N ILE A 134 2.51 -6.24 -11.26
CA ILE A 134 3.89 -6.58 -11.62
C ILE A 134 4.88 -5.61 -10.99
N ARG A 135 6.01 -6.14 -10.49
CA ARG A 135 7.22 -5.35 -10.25
C ARG A 135 8.20 -5.62 -11.38
N ILE A 136 8.49 -4.58 -12.16
CA ILE A 136 9.41 -4.65 -13.29
C ILE A 136 10.84 -4.31 -12.85
N LYS A 137 11.83 -4.54 -13.71
CA LYS A 137 13.18 -4.00 -13.47
C LYS A 137 13.20 -2.46 -13.51
N SER A 138 14.13 -1.88 -12.76
CA SER A 138 14.28 -0.43 -12.60
C SER A 138 14.54 0.32 -13.92
N PHE A 139 14.35 1.64 -13.90
CA PHE A 139 14.66 2.53 -15.03
C PHE A 139 16.12 3.05 -14.99
N GLU A 140 17.00 2.36 -14.29
CA GLU A 140 18.43 2.63 -14.35
C GLU A 140 18.99 2.28 -15.73
N ALA A 141 20.16 2.81 -16.07
CA ALA A 141 20.76 2.59 -17.40
C ALA A 141 20.93 1.09 -17.75
N PRO A 142 21.38 0.21 -16.83
CA PRO A 142 21.59 -1.20 -17.17
C PRO A 142 20.30 -2.00 -17.39
N THR A 143 19.20 -1.58 -16.79
CA THR A 143 17.98 -2.40 -16.62
C THR A 143 16.77 -1.88 -17.40
N ARG A 144 16.73 -0.58 -17.76
CA ARG A 144 15.53 0.06 -18.35
C ARG A 144 15.00 -0.61 -19.62
N HIS A 145 15.88 -1.11 -20.49
CA HIS A 145 15.46 -1.78 -21.72
C HIS A 145 14.72 -3.08 -21.41
N ARG A 146 15.28 -3.88 -20.50
CA ARG A 146 14.67 -5.13 -20.04
C ARG A 146 13.37 -4.87 -19.27
N GLY A 147 13.36 -3.89 -18.36
CA GLY A 147 12.18 -3.50 -17.60
C GLY A 147 11.01 -3.07 -18.49
N LEU A 148 11.27 -2.23 -19.50
CA LEU A 148 10.24 -1.80 -20.45
C LEU A 148 9.73 -2.95 -21.33
N ARG A 149 10.62 -3.84 -21.79
CA ARG A 149 10.23 -5.03 -22.56
C ARG A 149 9.36 -5.99 -21.74
N THR A 150 9.72 -6.21 -20.48
CA THR A 150 8.94 -7.03 -19.56
C THR A 150 7.55 -6.44 -19.33
N LEU A 151 7.46 -5.11 -19.13
CA LEU A 151 6.16 -4.45 -19.00
C LEU A 151 5.30 -4.58 -20.27
N ASP A 152 5.90 -4.37 -21.45
CA ASP A 152 5.23 -4.47 -22.74
C ASP A 152 4.62 -5.85 -22.99
N LEU A 153 5.41 -6.91 -22.82
CA LEU A 153 4.95 -8.29 -23.00
C LEU A 153 3.85 -8.64 -21.99
N PHE A 154 4.00 -8.24 -20.74
CA PHE A 154 3.03 -8.53 -19.68
C PHE A 154 1.69 -7.86 -19.95
N LEU A 155 1.70 -6.56 -20.28
CA LEU A 155 0.49 -5.80 -20.62
C LEU A 155 -0.17 -6.32 -21.89
N GLY A 156 0.61 -6.73 -22.90
CA GLY A 156 0.08 -7.34 -24.11
C GLY A 156 -0.71 -8.62 -23.84
N GLU A 157 -0.21 -9.49 -22.95
CA GLU A 157 -0.95 -10.68 -22.54
C GLU A 157 -2.22 -10.35 -21.76
N LEU A 158 -2.15 -9.44 -20.78
CA LEU A 158 -3.34 -9.04 -20.01
C LEU A 158 -4.39 -8.35 -20.89
N ALA A 159 -4.00 -7.43 -21.77
CA ALA A 159 -4.92 -6.75 -22.67
C ALA A 159 -5.62 -7.72 -23.62
N ARG A 160 -4.87 -8.66 -24.21
CA ARG A 160 -5.42 -9.68 -25.11
C ARG A 160 -6.37 -10.64 -24.39
N ALA A 161 -6.06 -11.01 -23.15
CA ALA A 161 -6.83 -11.96 -22.36
C ALA A 161 -7.88 -11.28 -21.45
N GLY A 162 -8.03 -9.95 -21.46
CA GLY A 162 -9.00 -9.26 -20.61
C GLY A 162 -8.68 -9.31 -19.10
N GLY A 163 -7.39 -9.31 -18.75
CA GLY A 163 -6.90 -9.34 -17.36
C GLY A 163 -6.56 -7.97 -16.75
N LEU A 164 -6.90 -6.86 -17.42
CA LEU A 164 -6.71 -5.51 -16.89
C LEU A 164 -8.00 -5.03 -16.21
N GLY A 165 -7.92 -4.68 -14.93
CA GLY A 165 -9.02 -4.11 -14.15
C GLY A 165 -8.52 -3.15 -13.06
N ASP A 166 -9.45 -2.61 -12.26
CA ASP A 166 -9.17 -1.56 -11.26
C ASP A 166 -8.11 -1.94 -10.21
N GLY A 167 -7.93 -3.24 -9.96
CA GLY A 167 -6.93 -3.79 -9.04
C GLY A 167 -5.50 -3.86 -9.61
N PHE A 168 -5.31 -3.65 -10.92
CA PHE A 168 -4.02 -3.78 -11.57
C PHE A 168 -3.11 -2.57 -11.31
N VAL A 169 -1.87 -2.82 -10.87
CA VAL A 169 -0.88 -1.75 -10.68
C VAL A 169 0.56 -2.23 -10.89
N ILE A 170 1.40 -1.30 -11.30
CA ILE A 170 2.81 -1.56 -11.62
C ILE A 170 3.70 -1.01 -10.51
N THR A 171 4.67 -1.76 -10.02
CA THR A 171 5.71 -1.23 -9.13
C THR A 171 6.96 -0.87 -9.94
N LEU A 172 7.40 0.39 -9.83
CA LEU A 172 8.66 0.89 -10.39
C LEU A 172 9.73 0.94 -9.29
N PRO A 173 10.73 0.03 -9.30
CA PRO A 173 11.74 -0.03 -8.26
C PRO A 173 12.92 0.92 -8.50
N LYS A 174 13.72 1.10 -7.45
CA LYS A 174 15.02 1.81 -7.46
C LYS A 174 14.95 3.18 -8.11
N VAL A 175 13.84 3.90 -7.91
CA VAL A 175 13.70 5.27 -8.41
C VAL A 175 14.71 6.16 -7.71
N THR A 176 15.44 6.96 -8.48
CA THR A 176 16.50 7.87 -8.02
C THR A 176 16.25 9.31 -8.41
N SER A 177 15.37 9.57 -9.39
CA SER A 177 15.15 10.90 -9.94
C SER A 177 13.72 11.13 -10.44
N VAL A 178 13.31 12.39 -10.52
CA VAL A 178 11.98 12.78 -11.03
C VAL A 178 11.84 12.41 -12.51
N GLU A 179 12.92 12.48 -13.27
CA GLU A 179 12.96 12.14 -14.69
C GLU A 179 12.63 10.67 -14.95
N GLN A 180 12.98 9.76 -14.04
CA GLN A 180 12.56 8.35 -14.17
C GLN A 180 11.04 8.19 -14.03
N VAL A 181 10.39 9.01 -13.20
CA VAL A 181 8.93 9.03 -13.06
C VAL A 181 8.27 9.60 -14.32
N THR A 182 8.80 10.71 -14.86
CA THR A 182 8.33 11.26 -16.14
C THR A 182 8.50 10.28 -17.29
N ALA A 183 9.62 9.54 -17.33
CA ALA A 183 9.87 8.50 -18.31
C ALA A 183 8.87 7.34 -18.17
N MET A 184 8.48 6.98 -16.95
CA MET A 184 7.44 5.98 -16.70
C MET A 184 6.08 6.43 -17.25
N VAL A 185 5.68 7.69 -17.02
CA VAL A 185 4.45 8.24 -17.63
C VAL A 185 4.51 8.15 -19.16
N THR A 186 5.64 8.54 -19.76
CA THR A 186 5.85 8.44 -21.22
C THR A 186 5.74 6.99 -21.73
N ALA A 187 6.29 6.03 -20.99
CA ALA A 187 6.20 4.62 -21.31
C ALA A 187 4.76 4.10 -21.23
N LEU A 188 4.02 4.47 -20.17
CA LEU A 188 2.63 4.06 -20.00
C LEU A 188 1.72 4.63 -21.10
N ASP A 189 1.87 5.90 -21.47
CA ASP A 189 1.10 6.50 -22.58
C ASP A 189 1.33 5.74 -23.89
N ALA A 190 2.59 5.36 -24.18
CA ALA A 190 2.93 4.61 -25.39
C ALA A 190 2.39 3.18 -25.37
N LEU A 191 2.48 2.50 -24.22
CA LEU A 191 1.99 1.13 -24.04
C LEU A 191 0.46 1.07 -24.07
N GLU A 192 -0.22 2.05 -23.49
CA GLU A 192 -1.68 2.17 -23.58
C GLU A 192 -2.14 2.26 -25.03
N ALA A 193 -1.50 3.14 -25.80
CA ALA A 193 -1.78 3.27 -27.24
C ALA A 193 -1.45 1.99 -28.03
N ALA A 194 -0.34 1.32 -27.72
CA ALA A 194 0.10 0.11 -28.42
C ALA A 194 -0.84 -1.08 -28.19
N HIS A 195 -1.34 -1.23 -26.96
CA HIS A 195 -2.18 -2.38 -26.55
C HIS A 195 -3.68 -2.08 -26.57
N GLY A 196 -4.09 -0.87 -26.98
CA GLY A 196 -5.49 -0.46 -27.01
C GLY A 196 -6.13 -0.33 -25.63
N ILE A 197 -5.32 -0.01 -24.61
CA ILE A 197 -5.76 0.23 -23.23
C ILE A 197 -6.26 1.69 -23.15
N GLU A 198 -7.27 1.95 -22.33
CA GLU A 198 -7.79 3.30 -22.12
C GLU A 198 -6.67 4.25 -21.66
N ALA A 199 -6.53 5.38 -22.37
CA ALA A 199 -5.52 6.38 -22.09
C ALA A 199 -5.66 6.93 -20.67
N GLY A 200 -4.57 6.97 -19.92
CA GLY A 200 -4.58 7.46 -18.54
C GLY A 200 -5.04 6.44 -17.51
N SER A 201 -5.31 5.19 -17.86
CA SER A 201 -5.86 4.20 -16.93
C SER A 201 -4.78 3.44 -16.15
N LEU A 202 -3.59 3.20 -16.73
CA LEU A 202 -2.51 2.49 -16.03
C LEU A 202 -1.95 3.33 -14.87
N ARG A 203 -1.86 2.70 -13.71
CA ARG A 203 -1.32 3.27 -12.46
C ARG A 203 -0.02 2.59 -12.08
N PHE A 204 0.80 3.29 -11.31
CA PHE A 204 2.02 2.72 -10.76
C PHE A 204 2.35 3.22 -9.35
N GLU A 205 3.17 2.45 -8.67
CA GLU A 205 3.68 2.70 -7.33
C GLU A 205 5.20 2.86 -7.42
N ILE A 206 5.73 3.79 -6.62
CA ILE A 206 7.17 4.05 -6.56
C ILE A 206 7.74 3.27 -5.38
N GLN A 207 8.71 2.39 -5.65
CA GLN A 207 9.54 1.82 -4.58
C GLN A 207 10.58 2.87 -4.19
N VAL A 208 10.41 3.43 -2.99
CA VAL A 208 11.29 4.43 -2.40
C VAL A 208 12.37 3.70 -1.62
N GLU A 209 13.49 3.44 -2.29
CA GLU A 209 14.57 2.63 -1.72
C GLU A 209 15.98 3.16 -2.00
N THR A 210 16.07 4.37 -2.55
CA THR A 210 17.33 5.07 -2.76
C THR A 210 17.35 6.34 -1.91
N PRO A 211 18.48 6.69 -1.27
CA PRO A 211 18.59 7.96 -0.54
C PRO A 211 18.27 9.19 -1.42
N GLN A 212 18.58 9.11 -2.72
CA GLN A 212 18.38 10.16 -3.70
C GLN A 212 16.89 10.46 -3.94
N ALA A 213 16.02 9.45 -3.85
CA ALA A 213 14.57 9.68 -3.91
C ALA A 213 14.05 10.49 -2.70
N ILE A 214 14.69 10.35 -1.53
CA ILE A 214 14.37 11.13 -0.34
C ILE A 214 14.96 12.53 -0.45
N LEU A 215 16.25 12.64 -0.77
CA LEU A 215 16.98 13.90 -0.84
C LEU A 215 17.86 13.97 -2.09
N GLY A 216 17.50 14.88 -3.00
CA GLY A 216 18.26 15.18 -4.20
C GLY A 216 19.63 15.77 -3.90
N SER A 217 20.53 15.74 -4.88
CA SER A 217 21.90 16.26 -4.74
C SER A 217 21.98 17.76 -4.46
N ASP A 218 20.91 18.51 -4.70
CA ASP A 218 20.75 19.93 -4.42
C ASP A 218 20.12 20.22 -3.04
N GLY A 219 19.82 19.17 -2.26
CA GLY A 219 19.13 19.29 -0.97
C GLY A 219 17.61 19.34 -1.07
N THR A 220 17.02 19.17 -2.26
CA THR A 220 15.58 19.14 -2.45
C THR A 220 15.00 17.79 -2.02
N ALA A 221 13.90 17.77 -1.26
CA ALA A 221 13.11 16.56 -1.05
C ALA A 221 12.32 16.19 -2.32
N LEU A 222 12.60 15.03 -2.94
CA LEU A 222 12.09 14.74 -4.28
C LEU A 222 10.72 14.06 -4.32
N ILE A 223 10.29 13.39 -3.25
CA ILE A 223 9.05 12.59 -3.25
C ILE A 223 7.82 13.37 -3.70
N ALA A 224 7.61 14.59 -3.20
CA ALA A 224 6.46 15.41 -3.63
C ALA A 224 6.53 15.77 -5.13
N ARG A 225 7.73 16.03 -5.66
CA ARG A 225 7.96 16.29 -7.09
C ARG A 225 7.75 15.03 -7.93
N MET A 226 8.12 13.87 -7.40
CA MET A 226 7.88 12.57 -8.04
C MET A 226 6.38 12.28 -8.13
N ILE A 227 5.60 12.50 -7.07
CA ILE A 227 4.13 12.36 -7.11
C ILE A 227 3.53 13.25 -8.20
N ALA A 228 3.92 14.54 -8.23
CA ALA A 228 3.43 15.48 -9.24
C ALA A 228 3.83 15.06 -10.67
N ALA A 229 5.08 14.62 -10.88
CA ALA A 229 5.56 14.15 -12.17
C ALA A 229 4.81 12.89 -12.66
N GLY A 230 4.24 12.11 -11.74
CA GLY A 230 3.38 10.98 -12.04
C GLY A 230 2.06 11.34 -12.73
N SER A 231 1.68 12.62 -12.81
CA SER A 231 0.49 13.09 -13.54
C SER A 231 -0.79 12.32 -13.16
N GLY A 232 -0.99 12.10 -11.86
CA GLY A 232 -2.14 11.37 -11.30
C GLY A 232 -2.07 9.85 -11.41
N ARG A 233 -1.00 9.28 -11.98
CA ARG A 233 -0.82 7.83 -12.10
C ARG A 233 -0.14 7.16 -10.90
N VAL A 234 0.53 7.94 -10.05
CA VAL A 234 1.17 7.42 -8.83
C VAL A 234 0.09 7.13 -7.79
N THR A 235 -0.01 5.89 -7.33
CA THR A 235 -1.02 5.46 -6.34
C THR A 235 -0.45 5.08 -4.98
N GLY A 236 0.85 4.80 -4.92
CA GLY A 236 1.52 4.36 -3.69
C GLY A 236 3.02 4.63 -3.69
N LEU A 237 3.57 4.76 -2.49
CA LEU A 237 5.00 4.84 -2.18
C LEU A 237 5.36 3.67 -1.27
N HIS A 238 6.24 2.78 -1.73
CA HIS A 238 6.62 1.60 -0.98
C HIS A 238 8.04 1.75 -0.45
N TYR A 239 8.24 1.69 0.87
CA TYR A 239 9.55 1.79 1.47
C TYR A 239 10.38 0.50 1.26
N GLY A 240 11.50 0.59 0.54
CA GLY A 240 12.40 -0.56 0.37
C GLY A 240 13.43 -0.66 1.49
N THR A 241 13.15 -1.49 2.50
CA THR A 241 13.96 -1.60 3.74
C THR A 241 15.44 -1.81 3.50
N TYR A 242 15.79 -2.78 2.65
CA TYR A 242 17.16 -3.30 2.57
C TYR A 242 18.04 -2.49 1.64
N ASP A 243 17.57 -2.14 0.44
CA ASP A 243 18.31 -1.29 -0.49
C ASP A 243 18.57 0.11 0.09
N TYR A 244 17.56 0.69 0.74
CA TYR A 244 17.70 2.02 1.34
C TYR A 244 18.73 2.02 2.48
N SER A 245 18.58 1.10 3.43
CA SER A 245 19.46 1.05 4.59
C SER A 245 20.88 0.62 4.23
N ALA A 246 21.05 -0.28 3.25
CA ALA A 246 22.37 -0.65 2.72
C ALA A 246 23.06 0.56 2.07
N SER A 247 22.32 1.36 1.29
CA SER A 247 22.84 2.56 0.63
C SER A 247 23.32 3.63 1.62
N LEU A 248 22.77 3.63 2.85
CA LEU A 248 23.20 4.49 3.96
C LEU A 248 24.31 3.89 4.83
N GLY A 249 24.82 2.70 4.48
CA GLY A 249 25.89 2.03 5.22
C GLY A 249 25.43 1.38 6.54
N VAL A 250 24.13 1.13 6.71
CA VAL A 250 23.64 0.35 7.87
C VAL A 250 24.11 -1.08 7.71
N ALA A 251 24.86 -1.58 8.69
CA ALA A 251 25.34 -2.96 8.68
C ALA A 251 24.16 -3.95 8.74
N ALA A 252 24.30 -5.10 8.06
CA ALA A 252 23.23 -6.08 7.86
C ALA A 252 22.48 -6.47 9.15
N ALA A 253 23.19 -6.66 10.26
CA ALA A 253 22.60 -7.02 11.55
C ALA A 253 21.68 -5.94 12.16
N PHE A 254 21.74 -4.71 11.67
CA PHE A 254 20.96 -3.55 12.12
C PHE A 254 19.94 -3.07 11.08
N GLN A 255 19.89 -3.68 9.89
CA GLN A 255 18.89 -3.34 8.89
C GLN A 255 17.50 -3.75 9.39
N SER A 256 16.60 -2.77 9.52
CA SER A 256 15.26 -2.99 10.01
C SER A 256 14.33 -1.85 9.61
N MET A 257 13.04 -2.15 9.50
CA MET A 257 11.97 -1.16 9.28
C MET A 257 11.83 -0.16 10.46
N GLU A 258 12.40 -0.48 11.61
CA GLU A 258 12.41 0.39 12.80
C GLU A 258 13.74 1.10 13.03
N HIS A 259 14.69 1.02 12.09
CA HIS A 259 15.93 1.77 12.19
C HIS A 259 15.66 3.28 11.99
N PRO A 260 16.36 4.20 12.69
CA PRO A 260 16.11 5.65 12.57
C PRO A 260 16.19 6.21 11.14
N VAL A 261 17.03 5.62 10.28
CA VAL A 261 17.08 6.02 8.86
C VAL A 261 15.81 5.63 8.10
N ALA A 262 15.19 4.50 8.45
CA ALA A 262 13.91 4.08 7.89
C ALA A 262 12.80 5.02 8.34
N ASP A 263 12.82 5.45 9.60
CA ASP A 263 11.87 6.43 10.12
C ASP A 263 11.98 7.77 9.37
N HIS A 264 13.19 8.28 9.15
CA HIS A 264 13.38 9.50 8.38
C HIS A 264 12.78 9.41 6.96
N ALA A 265 13.04 8.32 6.23
CA ALA A 265 12.49 8.11 4.90
C ALA A 265 10.95 8.08 4.93
N LYS A 266 10.37 7.30 5.86
CA LYS A 266 8.93 7.14 5.98
C LYS A 266 8.23 8.42 6.43
N ASP A 267 8.84 9.22 7.31
CA ASP A 267 8.32 10.53 7.69
C ASP A 267 8.25 11.47 6.47
N VAL A 268 9.30 11.50 5.65
CA VAL A 268 9.31 12.29 4.40
C VAL A 268 8.24 11.80 3.42
N MET A 269 8.08 10.48 3.27
CA MET A 269 7.04 9.89 2.42
C MET A 269 5.63 10.25 2.91
N GLN A 270 5.36 10.13 4.21
CA GLN A 270 4.05 10.47 4.80
C GLN A 270 3.71 11.95 4.61
N VAL A 271 4.67 12.85 4.86
CA VAL A 271 4.47 14.29 4.65
C VAL A 271 4.22 14.62 3.18
N ALA A 272 4.96 14.00 2.26
CA ALA A 272 4.80 14.24 0.83
C ALA A 272 3.49 13.67 0.25
N ALA A 273 3.01 12.53 0.78
CA ALA A 273 1.78 11.88 0.32
C ALA A 273 0.50 12.45 0.96
N ALA A 274 0.60 13.18 2.07
CA ALA A 274 -0.56 13.69 2.78
C ALA A 274 -1.43 14.59 1.88
N GLY A 275 -2.69 14.19 1.70
CA GLY A 275 -3.66 14.93 0.88
C GLY A 275 -3.54 14.72 -0.63
N THR A 276 -2.59 13.91 -1.12
CA THR A 276 -2.43 13.67 -2.56
C THR A 276 -3.22 12.46 -3.08
N GLY A 277 -3.77 11.64 -2.16
CA GLY A 277 -4.42 10.37 -2.47
C GLY A 277 -3.45 9.21 -2.70
N VAL A 278 -2.15 9.46 -2.59
CA VAL A 278 -1.08 8.45 -2.68
C VAL A 278 -0.94 7.72 -1.35
N PHE A 279 -0.93 6.39 -1.40
CA PHE A 279 -0.71 5.55 -0.23
C PHE A 279 0.76 5.46 0.16
N VAL A 280 1.02 5.19 1.44
CA VAL A 280 2.36 4.86 1.94
C VAL A 280 2.33 3.43 2.46
N SER A 281 3.25 2.61 1.98
CA SER A 281 3.52 1.26 2.46
C SER A 281 4.88 1.24 3.16
N ASP A 282 4.92 0.59 4.34
CA ASP A 282 6.16 0.19 4.98
C ASP A 282 6.83 -0.93 4.16
N GLY A 283 8.04 -1.30 4.55
CA GLY A 283 8.79 -2.36 3.89
C GLY A 283 8.50 -3.75 4.43
N SER A 284 9.50 -4.63 4.31
CA SER A 284 9.48 -6.01 4.79
C SER A 284 10.48 -6.28 5.91
N THR A 285 10.28 -7.38 6.63
CA THR A 285 11.34 -8.08 7.37
C THR A 285 11.73 -9.40 6.69
N ASN A 286 13.03 -9.63 6.54
CA ASN A 286 13.66 -10.85 6.02
C ASN A 286 13.89 -11.92 7.10
N VAL A 287 13.48 -11.66 8.35
CA VAL A 287 13.43 -12.68 9.39
C VAL A 287 12.17 -13.51 9.18
N LEU A 288 12.32 -14.60 8.43
CA LEU A 288 11.21 -15.46 8.05
C LEU A 288 10.81 -16.41 9.19
N PRO A 289 9.51 -16.63 9.41
CA PRO A 289 9.00 -17.60 10.39
C PRO A 289 9.11 -19.02 9.83
N VAL A 290 10.34 -19.55 9.83
CA VAL A 290 10.69 -20.90 9.37
C VAL A 290 11.67 -21.55 10.35
N GLY A 291 11.75 -22.89 10.33
CA GLY A 291 12.66 -23.65 11.20
C GLY A 291 11.92 -24.30 12.37
N ASP A 292 12.57 -24.35 13.53
CA ASP A 292 11.96 -24.93 14.72
C ASP A 292 10.84 -24.03 15.30
N PRO A 293 9.96 -24.58 16.16
CA PRO A 293 8.85 -23.81 16.71
C PRO A 293 9.24 -22.55 17.49
N ASP A 294 10.44 -22.49 18.10
CA ASP A 294 10.89 -21.30 18.81
C ASP A 294 11.31 -20.20 17.83
N ALA A 295 11.99 -20.56 16.74
CA ALA A 295 12.35 -19.64 15.66
C ALA A 295 11.09 -19.04 14.99
N VAL A 296 10.09 -19.87 14.68
CA VAL A 296 8.80 -19.41 14.13
C VAL A 296 8.13 -18.42 15.08
N ARG A 297 8.01 -18.77 16.37
CA ARG A 297 7.42 -17.88 17.39
C ARG A 297 8.20 -16.57 17.55
N ALA A 298 9.53 -16.62 17.52
CA ALA A 298 10.37 -15.43 17.63
C ALA A 298 10.18 -14.49 16.43
N ALA A 299 10.16 -15.04 15.21
CA ALA A 299 9.89 -14.28 13.99
C ALA A 299 8.49 -13.67 13.99
N TRP A 300 7.47 -14.38 14.49
CA TRP A 300 6.12 -13.82 14.65
C TRP A 300 6.05 -12.67 15.65
N ARG A 301 6.68 -12.79 16.82
CA ARG A 301 6.73 -11.69 17.79
C ARG A 301 7.42 -10.47 17.20
N LEU A 302 8.51 -10.67 16.46
CA LEU A 302 9.20 -9.60 15.75
C LEU A 302 8.29 -8.97 14.70
N HIS A 303 7.70 -9.79 13.83
CA HIS A 303 6.86 -9.33 12.73
C HIS A 303 5.63 -8.57 13.24
N SER A 304 4.83 -9.16 14.14
CA SER A 304 3.66 -8.50 14.73
C SER A 304 4.02 -7.17 15.40
N ARG A 305 5.13 -7.10 16.14
CA ARG A 305 5.60 -5.85 16.76
C ARG A 305 5.92 -4.77 15.71
N LEU A 306 6.58 -5.14 14.61
CA LEU A 306 6.90 -4.22 13.52
C LEU A 306 5.63 -3.76 12.78
N VAL A 307 4.66 -4.66 12.56
CA VAL A 307 3.35 -4.32 11.98
C VAL A 307 2.57 -3.36 12.88
N SER A 308 2.41 -3.68 14.16
CA SER A 308 1.74 -2.79 15.13
C SER A 308 2.40 -1.43 15.23
N ARG A 309 3.73 -1.37 15.17
CA ARG A 309 4.48 -0.10 15.13
C ARG A 309 4.13 0.73 13.88
N SER A 310 4.04 0.09 12.72
CA SER A 310 3.69 0.75 11.45
C SER A 310 2.27 1.33 11.51
N LEU A 311 1.31 0.53 12.00
CA LEU A 311 -0.08 0.93 12.20
C LEU A 311 -0.21 2.12 13.15
N ALA A 312 0.50 2.09 14.30
CA ALA A 312 0.51 3.19 15.26
C ALA A 312 1.11 4.50 14.69
N ARG A 313 1.92 4.41 13.64
CA ARG A 313 2.47 5.55 12.90
C ARG A 313 1.58 6.03 11.74
N GLY A 314 0.43 5.39 11.52
CA GLY A 314 -0.47 5.72 10.42
C GLY A 314 -0.01 5.19 9.06
N ILE A 315 0.83 4.15 9.04
CA ILE A 315 1.20 3.42 7.83
C ILE A 315 0.50 2.05 7.89
N TYR A 316 -0.52 1.89 7.05
CA TYR A 316 -1.47 0.76 7.17
C TYR A 316 -1.17 -0.42 6.24
N GLN A 317 -0.18 -0.27 5.36
CA GLN A 317 0.28 -1.29 4.42
C GLN A 317 1.75 -1.60 4.68
N GLY A 318 2.17 -2.85 4.49
CA GLY A 318 3.58 -3.25 4.52
C GLY A 318 3.84 -4.42 3.58
N TRP A 319 5.02 -5.02 3.63
CA TRP A 319 5.34 -6.16 2.77
C TRP A 319 5.47 -7.45 3.57
N ASP A 320 4.98 -8.54 2.99
CA ASP A 320 5.19 -9.89 3.50
C ASP A 320 5.90 -10.72 2.42
N LEU A 321 6.98 -11.41 2.80
CA LEU A 321 7.88 -12.15 1.91
C LEU A 321 7.59 -13.66 1.89
N HIS A 322 6.75 -14.15 2.80
CA HIS A 322 6.53 -15.58 3.00
C HIS A 322 5.11 -15.87 3.54
N PRO A 323 4.44 -16.96 3.14
CA PRO A 323 3.07 -17.28 3.59
C PRO A 323 2.94 -17.37 5.11
N ALA A 324 3.96 -17.91 5.78
CA ALA A 324 4.00 -17.97 7.25
C ALA A 324 4.08 -16.58 7.94
N GLN A 325 4.23 -15.46 7.24
CA GLN A 325 4.08 -14.10 7.80
C GLN A 325 2.61 -13.61 7.80
N LEU A 326 1.74 -14.18 6.95
CA LEU A 326 0.33 -13.78 6.87
C LEU A 326 -0.41 -13.89 8.21
N PRO A 327 -0.25 -14.96 9.01
CA PRO A 327 -0.89 -15.04 10.32
C PRO A 327 -0.50 -13.87 11.23
N SER A 328 0.79 -13.57 11.36
CA SER A 328 1.26 -12.50 12.24
C SER A 328 0.92 -11.09 11.73
N ARG A 329 0.80 -10.89 10.40
CA ARG A 329 0.25 -9.69 9.75
C ARG A 329 -1.19 -9.44 10.19
N TYR A 330 -2.08 -10.40 9.94
CA TYR A 330 -3.50 -10.23 10.19
C TYR A 330 -3.82 -10.20 11.69
N LEU A 331 -3.14 -11.00 12.52
CA LEU A 331 -3.29 -10.94 13.97
C LEU A 331 -2.96 -9.54 14.51
N ALA A 332 -1.82 -8.96 14.11
CA ALA A 332 -1.42 -7.62 14.55
C ALA A 332 -2.37 -6.53 14.05
N THR A 333 -2.82 -6.65 12.79
CA THR A 333 -3.71 -5.67 12.15
C THR A 333 -5.12 -5.71 12.74
N TYR A 334 -5.67 -6.92 12.94
CA TYR A 334 -7.02 -7.08 13.47
C TYR A 334 -7.07 -6.68 14.93
N ALA A 335 -6.09 -7.08 15.75
CA ALA A 335 -5.99 -6.62 17.13
C ALA A 335 -5.97 -5.08 17.21
N PHE A 336 -5.16 -4.40 16.38
CA PHE A 336 -5.10 -2.94 16.35
C PHE A 336 -6.46 -2.27 16.10
N PHE A 337 -7.25 -2.76 15.14
CA PHE A 337 -8.57 -2.20 14.86
C PHE A 337 -9.61 -2.57 15.91
N ARG A 338 -9.59 -3.80 16.43
CA ARG A 338 -10.52 -4.25 17.49
C ARG A 338 -10.30 -3.49 18.79
N ASP A 339 -9.05 -3.34 19.22
CA ASP A 339 -8.69 -2.66 20.48
C ASP A 339 -9.19 -1.21 20.51
N GLY A 340 -9.18 -0.53 19.37
CA GLY A 340 -9.66 0.86 19.26
C GLY A 340 -11.14 1.01 18.92
N LEU A 341 -11.85 -0.06 18.54
CA LEU A 341 -13.17 0.02 17.91
C LEU A 341 -14.23 0.66 18.80
N GLU A 342 -14.36 0.19 20.04
CA GLU A 342 -15.42 0.65 20.95
C GLU A 342 -15.26 2.14 21.27
N VAL A 343 -14.05 2.56 21.63
CA VAL A 343 -13.73 3.95 21.96
C VAL A 343 -13.94 4.86 20.74
N ALA A 344 -13.47 4.44 19.56
CA ALA A 344 -13.63 5.23 18.34
C ALA A 344 -15.11 5.38 17.95
N SER A 345 -15.88 4.29 18.03
CA SER A 345 -17.30 4.26 17.68
C SER A 345 -18.15 5.08 18.65
N ALA A 346 -17.87 5.02 19.96
CA ALA A 346 -18.55 5.83 20.96
C ALA A 346 -18.31 7.34 20.73
N ARG A 347 -17.07 7.72 20.40
CA ARG A 347 -16.72 9.11 20.05
C ARG A 347 -17.40 9.57 18.76
N LEU A 348 -17.43 8.74 17.73
CA LEU A 348 -18.18 9.02 16.49
C LEU A 348 -19.67 9.20 16.75
N ARG A 349 -20.28 8.33 17.56
CA ARG A 349 -21.69 8.45 17.96
C ARG A 349 -21.95 9.80 18.63
N ALA A 350 -21.14 10.15 19.62
CA ALA A 350 -21.29 11.42 20.35
C ALA A 350 -21.11 12.64 19.44
N TYR A 351 -20.16 12.59 18.50
CA TYR A 351 -19.95 13.64 17.52
C TYR A 351 -21.15 13.83 16.57
N VAL A 352 -21.73 12.74 16.07
CA VAL A 352 -22.83 12.79 15.08
C VAL A 352 -24.18 13.08 15.72
N HIS A 353 -24.49 12.43 16.84
CA HIS A 353 -25.82 12.45 17.46
C HIS A 353 -25.91 13.35 18.68
N GLY A 354 -24.80 13.96 19.10
CA GLY A 354 -24.67 14.60 20.41
C GLY A 354 -24.46 13.57 21.52
N GLY A 355 -23.92 14.03 22.66
CA GLY A 355 -23.60 13.19 23.81
C GLY A 355 -22.29 13.60 24.47
N ASP A 356 -21.92 12.92 25.55
CA ASP A 356 -20.64 13.11 26.24
C ASP A 356 -19.76 11.87 26.02
N SER A 357 -18.56 12.06 25.49
CA SER A 357 -17.55 11.02 25.32
C SER A 357 -16.31 11.25 26.21
N SER A 358 -16.31 12.28 27.07
CA SER A 358 -15.12 12.84 27.73
C SER A 358 -14.06 13.42 26.78
N TYR A 359 -14.31 13.43 25.46
CA TYR A 359 -13.45 14.04 24.45
C TYR A 359 -14.17 15.22 23.78
N LEU A 360 -13.41 16.27 23.45
CA LEU A 360 -13.89 17.36 22.61
C LEU A 360 -13.51 17.05 21.16
N ASP A 361 -14.39 16.36 20.44
CA ASP A 361 -14.17 16.00 19.05
C ASP A 361 -14.57 17.13 18.08
N GLU A 362 -13.69 17.43 17.13
CA GLU A 362 -13.88 18.42 16.06
C GLU A 362 -13.85 17.73 14.69
N PRO A 363 -14.16 18.41 13.57
CA PRO A 363 -14.19 17.77 12.25
C PRO A 363 -12.91 16.99 11.90
N ALA A 364 -11.73 17.46 12.32
CA ALA A 364 -10.47 16.78 12.06
C ALA A 364 -10.33 15.47 12.85
N THR A 365 -10.68 15.46 14.14
CA THR A 365 -10.60 14.24 14.96
C THR A 365 -11.71 13.26 14.59
N ALA A 366 -12.92 13.74 14.27
CA ALA A 366 -14.00 12.91 13.75
C ALA A 366 -13.61 12.21 12.42
N ALA A 367 -12.94 12.92 11.51
CA ALA A 367 -12.46 12.32 10.27
C ALA A 367 -11.40 11.24 10.53
N ALA A 368 -10.48 11.47 11.47
CA ALA A 368 -9.49 10.46 11.86
C ALA A 368 -10.13 9.21 12.48
N LEU A 369 -11.13 9.38 13.34
CA LEU A 369 -11.90 8.28 13.92
C LEU A 369 -12.67 7.50 12.84
N ALA A 370 -13.35 8.21 11.93
CA ALA A 370 -14.10 7.60 10.85
C ALA A 370 -13.20 6.82 9.90
N ALA A 371 -12.03 7.38 9.55
CA ALA A 371 -11.03 6.69 8.73
C ALA A 371 -10.46 5.44 9.42
N PHE A 372 -10.22 5.48 10.73
CA PHE A 372 -9.79 4.32 11.51
C PHE A 372 -10.83 3.19 11.46
N VAL A 373 -12.10 3.50 11.75
CA VAL A 373 -13.18 2.50 11.73
C VAL A 373 -13.42 1.97 10.31
N LEU A 374 -13.40 2.85 9.30
CA LEU A 374 -13.58 2.46 7.90
C LEU A 374 -12.52 1.47 7.44
N ARG A 375 -11.24 1.73 7.76
CA ARG A 375 -10.14 0.80 7.44
C ARG A 375 -10.31 -0.55 8.15
N GLY A 376 -10.81 -0.56 9.39
CA GLY A 376 -11.15 -1.77 10.11
C GLY A 376 -12.20 -2.61 9.36
N VAL A 377 -13.20 -1.96 8.77
CA VAL A 377 -14.21 -2.62 7.93
C VAL A 377 -13.59 -3.11 6.62
N GLU A 378 -12.84 -2.27 5.92
CA GLU A 378 -12.26 -2.58 4.60
C GLU A 378 -11.29 -3.76 4.62
N CYS A 379 -10.51 -3.94 5.70
CA CYS A 379 -9.60 -5.09 5.84
C CYS A 379 -10.27 -6.35 6.44
N GLY A 380 -11.53 -6.24 6.90
CA GLY A 380 -12.30 -7.34 7.49
C GLY A 380 -12.13 -7.53 9.00
N ALA A 381 -11.41 -6.63 9.68
CA ALA A 381 -11.28 -6.67 11.14
C ALA A 381 -12.59 -6.33 11.87
N VAL A 382 -13.47 -5.56 11.24
CA VAL A 382 -14.73 -5.05 11.81
C VAL A 382 -15.88 -5.33 10.84
N ALA A 383 -17.01 -5.84 11.34
CA ALA A 383 -18.20 -6.01 10.51
C ALA A 383 -19.03 -4.71 10.42
N ALA A 384 -19.75 -4.53 9.31
CA ALA A 384 -20.54 -3.31 9.07
C ALA A 384 -21.67 -3.11 10.08
N ASP A 385 -22.32 -4.19 10.50
CA ASP A 385 -23.40 -4.20 11.50
C ASP A 385 -22.88 -3.84 12.91
N GLU A 386 -21.63 -4.20 13.23
CA GLU A 386 -20.97 -3.75 14.46
C GLU A 386 -20.82 -2.22 14.47
N VAL A 387 -20.45 -1.61 13.35
CA VAL A 387 -20.35 -0.14 13.24
C VAL A 387 -21.72 0.50 13.43
N GLU A 388 -22.77 0.00 12.78
CA GLU A 388 -24.13 0.51 12.95
C GLU A 388 -24.59 0.41 14.41
N SER A 389 -24.32 -0.72 15.05
CA SER A 389 -24.64 -0.98 16.46
C SER A 389 -23.88 -0.07 17.42
N LEU A 390 -22.58 0.15 17.21
CA LEU A 390 -21.71 0.90 18.12
C LEU A 390 -21.73 2.40 17.88
N ALA A 391 -21.65 2.85 16.63
CA ALA A 391 -21.57 4.27 16.26
C ALA A 391 -22.95 4.88 15.89
N GLY A 392 -23.95 4.06 15.54
CA GLY A 392 -25.26 4.54 15.11
C GLY A 392 -25.23 5.26 13.76
N ILE A 393 -24.29 4.90 12.89
CA ILE A 393 -24.15 5.42 11.52
C ILE A 393 -23.91 4.26 10.55
N ASP A 394 -24.40 4.40 9.33
CA ASP A 394 -24.15 3.44 8.26
C ASP A 394 -22.76 3.65 7.61
N LEU A 395 -22.35 2.71 6.76
CA LEU A 395 -21.07 2.78 6.05
C LEU A 395 -20.97 4.00 5.11
N ALA A 396 -22.09 4.45 4.53
CA ALA A 396 -22.10 5.60 3.65
C ALA A 396 -21.74 6.88 4.42
N LYS A 397 -22.33 7.06 5.59
CA LYS A 397 -22.02 8.18 6.49
C LYS A 397 -20.62 8.08 7.06
N LEU A 398 -20.17 6.87 7.41
CA LEU A 398 -18.80 6.64 7.86
C LEU A 398 -17.78 7.07 6.78
N ALA A 399 -17.99 6.65 5.54
CA ALA A 399 -17.15 7.04 4.41
C ALA A 399 -17.20 8.54 4.12
N GLU A 400 -18.36 9.19 4.27
CA GLU A 400 -18.48 10.64 4.16
C GLU A 400 -17.62 11.36 5.21
N LEU A 401 -17.68 10.91 6.47
CA LEU A 401 -16.92 11.50 7.58
C LEU A 401 -15.42 11.26 7.45
N ALA A 402 -15.01 10.08 6.96
CA ALA A 402 -13.61 9.73 6.76
C ALA A 402 -12.92 10.60 5.69
N ARG A 403 -13.69 11.11 4.72
CA ARG A 403 -13.15 11.99 3.68
C ARG A 403 -12.82 13.37 4.25
N ARG A 404 -11.53 13.66 4.33
CA ARG A 404 -11.04 15.00 4.65
C ARG A 404 -11.39 15.95 3.51
N ARG A 405 -12.45 16.76 3.67
CA ARG A 405 -12.72 17.87 2.76
C ARG A 405 -11.59 18.89 2.92
N ILE A 406 -10.84 19.11 1.85
CA ILE A 406 -9.99 20.30 1.77
C ILE A 406 -10.96 21.46 1.59
N ALA A 407 -10.89 22.44 2.49
CA ALA A 407 -11.70 23.64 2.37
C ALA A 407 -11.28 24.32 1.05
N ALA A 408 -12.16 24.21 0.05
CA ALA A 408 -12.03 24.90 -1.22
C ALA A 408 -12.45 26.37 -1.08
#